data_AF-A0A9X4S8C7-F1
#
_entry.id   AF-A0A9X4S8C7-F1
#
_cell.length_a   1.000
_cell.length_b   1.000
_cell.length_c   1.000
_cell.angle_alpha   90.00
_cell.angle_beta   90.00
_cell.angle_gamma   90.00
#
_symmetry.space_group_name_H-M   'P 1'
#
loop_
_entity.id
_entity.type
_entity.pdbx_description
1 polymer ?
#
loop_
_entity_poly.entity_id
_entity_poly.type
_entity_poly.pdbx_seq_one_letter_code
_entity_poly.pdbx_strand_id
1 'polypeptide(L)'
;MSEPSKKLFQIGGERLPKLSELVEAYSYHPLDISEGLQAELLQLQALEKDEINNSTDLFLLRKEAMFQLECIDLIRLPSHQIFYETLEGASEAEVRILKLKGAQLINLADQGEGFSQFINQNYVKPWGTSLDHRRVEIHPDFEGTVTKKGSGKVILEGIFGLDDYQQILIWKNNWGGSGRVKFYPEISASRSVSYYFRAYYKSGTTNSGIITHDFSSEQIKSGEVSFDLGFSEFPVNFGLFIKGQGEVQIGALHLRYGLSGEHFLAMGGKRLVQKGHMGEELGVYFNAGDLKPPLNVYFSGFRPSEGYEGRWMMGSLGSPFLLVYDPRLVGGAFYRGPELEEALVKEIQEKLDLLGFSNKELVLSGLSMGTYASFYYGAQLEPHAIIVGKPLANIGGLAVNSRIFSPYDWDLAMDTLIHLTGVLTKESATALDEAFWERFEGANFSETTFIIAHMLQDTDLPFKRIFDHLKQNYPSAKVLHKGLEGRHNDDTAGVTSWFYKQFQQLLISDFDRQLIIDEEESPINLEGENDE
;
A
#
# COMPACT_ATOMS: atom_id res chain seq x y z
N MET A 1 13.37 -6.37 21.05
CA MET A 1 12.40 -6.08 22.13
C MET A 1 11.37 -7.19 22.12
N SER A 2 10.86 -7.65 23.27
CA SER A 2 9.71 -8.57 23.26
C SER A 2 8.55 -7.86 22.59
N GLU A 3 7.86 -8.50 21.63
CA GLU A 3 6.62 -7.93 21.08
C GLU A 3 5.68 -7.58 22.24
N PRO A 4 5.07 -6.38 22.25
CA PRO A 4 4.07 -6.05 23.25
C PRO A 4 2.95 -7.09 23.18
N SER A 5 2.46 -7.55 24.33
CA SER A 5 1.38 -8.53 24.36
C SER A 5 0.14 -7.92 23.74
N LYS A 6 -0.36 -8.48 22.63
CA LYS A 6 -1.60 -8.02 22.01
C LYS A 6 -2.78 -8.24 22.98
N LYS A 7 -3.68 -7.27 23.10
CA LYS A 7 -4.84 -7.34 24.01
C LYS A 7 -6.15 -7.24 23.24
N LEU A 8 -7.14 -8.01 23.66
CA LEU A 8 -8.51 -7.95 23.17
C LEU A 8 -9.42 -7.49 24.33
N PHE A 9 -9.89 -6.25 24.26
CA PHE A 9 -10.80 -5.67 25.23
C PHE A 9 -12.24 -5.90 24.79
N GLN A 10 -13.01 -6.65 25.57
CA GLN A 10 -14.46 -6.64 25.44
C GLN A 10 -15.03 -5.61 26.41
N ILE A 11 -15.77 -4.63 25.91
CA ILE A 11 -16.38 -3.59 26.73
C ILE A 11 -17.88 -3.82 26.78
N GLY A 12 -18.40 -4.08 27.99
CA GLY A 12 -19.80 -4.39 28.25
C GLY A 12 -20.19 -5.84 27.91
N GLY A 13 -21.50 -6.11 28.04
CA GLY A 13 -22.14 -7.38 27.71
C GLY A 13 -21.71 -8.59 28.55
N GLU A 14 -22.37 -9.72 28.32
CA GLU A 14 -21.97 -10.99 28.92
C GLU A 14 -20.59 -11.43 28.38
N ARG A 15 -19.75 -11.96 29.28
CA ARG A 15 -18.41 -12.45 28.93
C ARG A 15 -18.52 -13.59 27.92
N LEU A 16 -17.65 -13.58 26.91
CA LEU A 16 -17.54 -14.65 25.93
C LEU A 16 -16.39 -15.59 26.32
N PRO A 17 -16.66 -16.68 27.06
CA PRO A 17 -15.61 -17.47 27.70
C PRO A 17 -14.66 -18.17 26.72
N LYS A 18 -15.12 -18.41 25.49
CA LYS A 18 -14.29 -19.05 24.46
C LYS A 18 -13.31 -18.11 23.77
N LEU A 19 -13.46 -16.77 23.90
CA LEU A 19 -12.57 -15.83 23.20
C LEU A 19 -11.10 -15.97 23.62
N SER A 20 -10.85 -16.22 24.91
CA SER A 20 -9.49 -16.44 25.42
C SER A 20 -8.83 -17.71 24.87
N GLU A 21 -9.61 -18.69 24.44
CA GLU A 21 -9.11 -19.94 23.84
C GLU A 21 -9.01 -19.82 22.33
N LEU A 22 -9.92 -19.08 21.71
CA LEU A 22 -10.06 -19.01 20.26
C LEU A 22 -9.22 -17.91 19.61
N VAL A 23 -8.75 -16.91 20.36
CA VAL A 23 -7.91 -15.81 19.84
C VAL A 23 -6.53 -15.88 20.48
N GLU A 24 -5.79 -16.95 20.18
CA GLU A 24 -4.58 -17.37 20.91
C GLU A 24 -3.46 -16.31 20.98
N ALA A 25 -3.40 -15.40 20.01
CA ALA A 25 -2.40 -14.33 19.97
C ALA A 25 -2.72 -13.15 20.91
N TYR A 26 -3.90 -13.14 21.55
CA TYR A 26 -4.41 -12.00 22.31
C TYR A 26 -4.73 -12.37 23.76
N SER A 27 -4.31 -11.52 24.69
CA SER A 27 -4.80 -11.57 26.07
C SER A 27 -6.20 -10.96 26.14
N TYR A 28 -7.17 -11.73 26.64
CA TYR A 28 -8.58 -11.32 26.69
C TYR A 28 -8.91 -10.59 27.99
N HIS A 29 -9.47 -9.38 27.87
CA HIS A 29 -9.82 -8.49 28.99
C HIS A 29 -11.30 -8.07 28.88
N PRO A 30 -12.22 -8.74 29.57
CA PRO A 30 -13.61 -8.30 29.68
C PRO A 30 -13.73 -7.18 30.72
N LEU A 31 -14.24 -6.03 30.31
CA LEU A 31 -14.38 -4.81 31.11
C LEU A 31 -15.85 -4.40 31.20
N ASP A 32 -16.28 -4.00 32.40
CA ASP A 32 -17.62 -3.47 32.62
C ASP A 32 -17.67 -1.99 32.23
N ILE A 33 -18.79 -1.54 31.66
CA ILE A 33 -18.98 -0.13 31.36
C ILE A 33 -19.33 0.64 32.63
N SER A 34 -18.46 1.58 33.00
CA SER A 34 -18.60 2.40 34.20
C SER A 34 -17.80 3.69 34.06
N GLU A 35 -18.02 4.65 34.97
CA GLU A 35 -17.20 5.87 35.06
C GLU A 35 -15.70 5.58 35.27
N GLY A 36 -15.34 4.40 35.77
CA GLY A 36 -13.96 3.96 35.99
C GLY A 36 -13.26 3.35 34.76
N LEU A 37 -13.99 3.07 33.68
CA LEU A 37 -13.49 2.33 32.51
C LEU A 37 -12.24 2.97 31.90
N GLN A 38 -12.22 4.29 31.75
CA GLN A 38 -11.08 5.00 31.18
C GLN A 38 -9.81 4.83 32.03
N ALA A 39 -9.96 4.83 33.37
CA ALA A 39 -8.83 4.61 34.26
C ALA A 39 -8.33 3.17 34.20
N GLU A 40 -9.23 2.20 34.04
CA GLU A 40 -8.88 0.79 33.87
C GLU A 40 -8.16 0.52 32.54
N LEU A 41 -8.64 1.09 31.43
CA LEU A 41 -7.98 1.02 30.13
C LEU A 41 -6.56 1.63 30.16
N LEU A 42 -6.37 2.72 30.90
CA LEU A 42 -5.04 3.32 31.11
C LEU A 42 -4.13 2.43 31.96
N GLN A 43 -4.65 1.81 33.04
CA GLN A 43 -3.89 0.85 33.86
C GLN A 43 -3.47 -0.39 33.05
N LEU A 44 -4.31 -0.81 32.11
CA LEU A 44 -4.03 -1.91 31.18
C LEU A 44 -3.21 -1.46 29.96
N GLN A 45 -2.77 -0.20 29.89
CA GLN A 45 -1.96 0.35 28.79
C GLN A 45 -2.61 0.19 27.40
N ALA A 46 -3.94 0.27 27.30
CA ALA A 46 -4.68 0.09 26.05
C ALA A 46 -4.71 1.35 25.15
N LEU A 47 -4.40 2.52 25.74
CA LEU A 47 -4.67 3.86 25.19
C LEU A 47 -3.51 4.82 25.50
N GLU A 48 -2.27 4.35 25.42
CA GLU A 48 -1.11 5.24 25.58
C GLU A 48 -1.14 6.32 24.49
N LYS A 49 -1.05 7.59 24.92
CA LYS A 49 -1.39 8.76 24.11
C LYS A 49 -0.57 8.85 22.81
N ASP A 50 0.64 8.33 22.84
CA ASP A 50 1.63 8.50 21.76
C ASP A 50 1.66 7.30 20.80
N GLU A 51 0.81 6.27 21.01
CA GLU A 51 0.85 5.01 20.25
C GLU A 51 -0.48 4.60 19.60
N ILE A 52 -1.50 5.47 19.59
CA ILE A 52 -2.86 5.15 19.06
C ILE A 52 -2.81 4.51 17.66
N ASN A 53 -1.92 4.99 16.79
CA ASN A 53 -1.79 4.51 15.42
C ASN A 53 -0.99 3.20 15.29
N ASN A 54 -0.16 2.87 16.27
CA ASN A 54 0.73 1.72 16.26
C ASN A 54 0.30 0.63 17.26
N SER A 55 -0.81 0.83 17.97
CA SER A 55 -1.42 -0.18 18.82
C SER A 55 -1.81 -1.41 18.00
N THR A 56 -1.63 -2.59 18.59
CA THR A 56 -2.09 -3.87 18.04
C THR A 56 -3.30 -4.42 18.77
N ASP A 57 -3.84 -3.66 19.73
CA ASP A 57 -4.96 -4.04 20.57
C ASP A 57 -6.29 -3.98 19.82
N LEU A 58 -7.23 -4.84 20.20
CA LEU A 58 -8.56 -4.94 19.61
C LEU A 58 -9.63 -4.56 20.63
N PHE A 59 -10.66 -3.88 20.16
CA PHE A 59 -11.76 -3.39 20.99
C PHE A 59 -13.09 -3.95 20.47
N LEU A 60 -13.70 -4.81 21.27
CA LEU A 60 -15.04 -5.33 21.04
C LEU A 60 -16.06 -4.57 21.91
N LEU A 61 -16.82 -3.69 21.28
CA LEU A 61 -17.87 -2.90 21.90
C LEU A 61 -19.20 -3.68 21.84
N ARG A 62 -19.68 -4.17 22.99
CA ARG A 62 -20.95 -4.88 23.08
C ARG A 62 -22.14 -3.94 22.99
N LYS A 63 -23.35 -4.47 22.83
CA LYS A 63 -24.59 -3.67 22.75
C LYS A 63 -24.71 -2.62 23.86
N GLU A 64 -24.41 -2.97 25.11
CA GLU A 64 -24.51 -2.06 26.26
C GLU A 64 -23.50 -0.90 26.15
N ALA A 65 -22.34 -1.14 25.53
CA ALA A 65 -21.34 -0.10 25.33
C ALA A 65 -21.85 1.03 24.43
N MET A 66 -22.70 0.72 23.45
CA MET A 66 -23.23 1.70 22.50
C MET A 66 -24.12 2.77 23.15
N PHE A 67 -24.70 2.50 24.32
CA PHE A 67 -25.56 3.45 25.05
C PHE A 67 -24.80 4.32 26.05
N GLN A 68 -23.51 4.08 26.22
CA GLN A 68 -22.65 4.74 27.20
C GLN A 68 -21.27 5.06 26.60
N LEU A 69 -21.23 5.34 25.29
CA LEU A 69 -19.99 5.63 24.56
C LEU A 69 -19.27 6.88 25.10
N GLU A 70 -19.97 7.76 25.82
CA GLU A 70 -19.37 8.88 26.54
C GLU A 70 -18.34 8.45 27.61
N CYS A 71 -18.39 7.20 28.07
CA CYS A 71 -17.39 6.63 28.97
C CYS A 71 -16.10 6.18 28.25
N ILE A 72 -16.05 6.25 26.92
CA ILE A 72 -14.95 5.78 26.07
C ILE A 72 -14.45 6.94 25.20
N ASP A 73 -13.15 7.23 25.26
CA ASP A 73 -12.52 8.14 24.31
C ASP A 73 -12.36 7.46 22.93
N LEU A 74 -13.43 7.45 22.12
CA LEU A 74 -13.44 6.83 20.79
C LEU A 74 -12.34 7.35 19.85
N ILE A 75 -11.90 8.59 20.04
CA ILE A 75 -10.84 9.20 19.24
C ILE A 75 -9.50 8.50 19.51
N ARG A 76 -9.30 7.95 20.71
CA ARG A 76 -8.08 7.22 21.07
C ARG A 76 -8.10 5.74 20.69
N LEU A 77 -9.22 5.22 20.21
CA LEU A 77 -9.25 3.85 19.72
C LEU A 77 -8.51 3.73 18.38
N PRO A 78 -7.74 2.66 18.16
CA PRO A 78 -7.00 2.44 16.93
C PRO A 78 -7.93 2.21 15.72
N SER A 79 -7.52 2.72 14.55
CA SER A 79 -8.27 2.49 13.30
C SER A 79 -8.23 1.02 12.90
N HIS A 80 -9.33 0.51 12.34
CA HIS A 80 -9.52 -0.87 11.86
C HIS A 80 -9.37 -1.94 12.95
N GLN A 81 -9.48 -1.57 14.22
CA GLN A 81 -9.30 -2.45 15.38
C GLN A 81 -10.49 -2.38 16.35
N ILE A 82 -11.62 -1.83 15.89
CA ILE A 82 -12.85 -1.67 16.66
C ILE A 82 -13.93 -2.54 16.03
N PHE A 83 -14.66 -3.27 16.87
CA PHE A 83 -15.77 -4.14 16.49
C PHE A 83 -17.00 -3.81 17.32
N TYR A 84 -18.18 -3.92 16.72
CA TYR A 84 -19.44 -3.67 17.41
C TYR A 84 -20.55 -4.61 16.94
N GLU A 85 -21.54 -4.88 17.79
CA GLU A 85 -22.72 -5.70 17.44
C GLU A 85 -23.85 -4.90 16.81
N THR A 86 -23.94 -3.62 17.15
CA THR A 86 -24.99 -2.70 16.72
C THR A 86 -24.51 -1.26 16.86
N LEU A 87 -25.17 -0.33 16.17
CA LEU A 87 -25.02 1.11 16.41
C LEU A 87 -26.23 1.69 17.14
N GLU A 88 -27.19 0.85 17.55
CA GLU A 88 -28.32 1.27 18.38
C GLU A 88 -27.80 1.82 19.71
N GLY A 89 -28.14 3.08 20.00
CA GLY A 89 -27.67 3.81 21.19
C GLY A 89 -26.64 4.89 20.90
N ALA A 90 -25.87 4.75 19.81
CA ALA A 90 -24.84 5.72 19.43
C ALA A 90 -25.44 6.96 18.75
N SER A 91 -24.95 8.14 19.10
CA SER A 91 -25.25 9.40 18.42
C SER A 91 -24.64 9.46 17.03
N GLU A 92 -25.11 10.40 16.19
CA GLU A 92 -24.56 10.60 14.84
C GLU A 92 -23.06 10.94 14.87
N ALA A 93 -22.60 11.67 15.89
CA ALA A 93 -21.19 12.02 16.05
C ALA A 93 -20.33 10.80 16.38
N GLU A 94 -20.79 9.93 17.27
CA GLU A 94 -20.08 8.69 17.63
C GLU A 94 -20.06 7.70 16.44
N VAL A 95 -21.19 7.55 15.75
CA VAL A 95 -21.26 6.76 14.51
C VAL A 95 -20.29 7.29 13.45
N ARG A 96 -20.16 8.61 13.31
CA ARG A 96 -19.17 9.22 12.40
C ARG A 96 -17.74 8.84 12.79
N ILE A 97 -17.39 8.93 14.09
CA ILE A 97 -16.06 8.56 14.57
C ILE A 97 -15.79 7.07 14.33
N LEU A 98 -16.71 6.19 14.69
CA LEU A 98 -16.58 4.74 14.48
C LEU A 98 -16.38 4.40 12.99
N LYS A 99 -17.12 5.06 12.08
CA LYS A 99 -16.93 4.89 10.64
C LYS A 99 -15.57 5.38 10.16
N LEU A 100 -15.12 6.55 10.61
CA LEU A 100 -13.78 7.08 10.27
C LEU A 100 -12.68 6.15 10.75
N LYS A 101 -12.84 5.57 11.93
CA LYS A 101 -11.95 4.57 12.51
C LYS A 101 -12.08 3.18 11.86
N GLY A 102 -12.88 2.99 10.83
CA GLY A 102 -13.03 1.69 10.17
C GLY A 102 -13.59 0.61 11.11
N ALA A 103 -14.43 0.98 12.07
CA ALA A 103 -15.06 0.03 12.99
C ALA A 103 -15.97 -0.95 12.23
N GLN A 104 -15.91 -2.23 12.61
CA GLN A 104 -16.55 -3.31 11.87
C GLN A 104 -17.74 -3.89 12.64
N LEU A 105 -18.87 -4.03 11.94
CA LEU A 105 -20.03 -4.73 12.47
C LEU A 105 -19.74 -6.23 12.52
N ILE A 106 -20.04 -6.87 13.65
CA ILE A 106 -19.90 -8.31 13.82
C ILE A 106 -21.19 -8.94 14.34
N ASN A 107 -21.31 -10.25 14.15
CA ASN A 107 -22.38 -11.05 14.72
C ASN A 107 -21.81 -11.99 15.79
N LEU A 108 -22.36 -11.94 17.00
CA LEU A 108 -21.93 -12.76 18.14
C LEU A 108 -22.99 -13.79 18.57
N ALA A 109 -23.99 -14.07 17.73
CA ALA A 109 -25.02 -15.07 17.99
C ALA A 109 -24.44 -16.49 18.19
N ASP A 110 -23.25 -16.76 17.64
CA ASP A 110 -22.48 -18.00 17.77
C ASP A 110 -21.52 -18.01 18.96
N GLN A 111 -21.71 -17.11 19.93
CA GLN A 111 -20.83 -16.96 21.10
C GLN A 111 -19.40 -16.53 20.75
N GLY A 112 -19.21 -15.87 19.60
CA GLY A 112 -17.95 -15.25 19.19
C GLY A 112 -17.05 -16.14 18.32
N GLU A 113 -17.53 -17.30 17.88
CA GLU A 113 -16.74 -18.23 17.06
C GLU A 113 -16.35 -17.61 15.71
N GLY A 114 -17.31 -17.03 14.98
CA GLY A 114 -17.06 -16.33 13.73
C GLY A 114 -16.18 -15.10 13.89
N PHE A 115 -16.33 -14.37 15.00
CA PHE A 115 -15.44 -13.26 15.33
C PHE A 115 -14.00 -13.73 15.54
N SER A 116 -13.77 -14.78 16.34
CA SER A 116 -12.43 -15.34 16.53
C SER A 116 -11.81 -15.86 15.24
N GLN A 117 -12.59 -16.55 14.41
CA GLN A 117 -12.13 -16.99 13.09
C GLN A 117 -11.72 -15.81 12.22
N PHE A 118 -12.49 -14.72 12.23
CA PHE A 118 -12.15 -13.50 11.51
C PHE A 118 -10.84 -12.90 12.02
N ILE A 119 -10.67 -12.78 13.34
CA ILE A 119 -9.43 -12.22 13.93
C ILE A 119 -8.21 -13.05 13.52
N ASN A 120 -8.26 -14.36 13.71
CA ASN A 120 -7.14 -15.25 13.39
C ASN A 120 -6.81 -15.30 11.89
N GLN A 121 -7.78 -14.97 11.02
CA GLN A 121 -7.56 -14.93 9.58
C GLN A 121 -7.04 -13.59 9.06
N ASN A 122 -7.24 -12.49 9.80
CA ASN A 122 -7.05 -11.13 9.27
C ASN A 122 -6.09 -10.26 10.11
N TYR A 123 -5.83 -10.58 11.37
CA TYR A 123 -4.85 -9.86 12.21
C TYR A 123 -3.53 -10.63 12.29
N VAL A 124 -3.11 -11.14 11.14
CA VAL A 124 -1.84 -11.81 10.91
C VAL A 124 -0.99 -10.94 9.99
N LYS A 125 0.31 -11.21 9.96
CA LYS A 125 1.24 -10.50 9.09
C LYS A 125 0.86 -10.74 7.62
N PRO A 126 0.48 -9.70 6.84
CA PRO A 126 0.24 -9.89 5.42
C PRO A 126 1.54 -10.27 4.70
N TRP A 127 1.41 -10.76 3.48
CA TRP A 127 2.55 -10.97 2.59
C TRP A 127 2.08 -10.87 1.15
N GLY A 128 2.91 -10.34 0.27
CA GLY A 128 2.63 -10.39 -1.16
C GLY A 128 3.86 -10.26 -2.03
N THR A 129 3.76 -10.77 -3.26
CA THR A 129 4.77 -10.65 -4.30
C THR A 129 4.16 -10.85 -5.68
N SER A 130 4.90 -10.49 -6.73
CA SER A 130 4.58 -10.83 -8.11
C SER A 130 5.51 -11.92 -8.67
N LEU A 131 5.02 -12.75 -9.59
CA LEU A 131 5.87 -13.73 -10.27
C LEU A 131 6.85 -13.06 -11.25
N ASP A 132 8.09 -13.57 -11.23
CA ASP A 132 9.15 -13.08 -12.10
C ASP A 132 8.92 -13.48 -13.57
N HIS A 133 8.64 -12.50 -14.43
CA HIS A 133 8.45 -12.68 -15.87
C HIS A 133 9.69 -13.17 -16.61
N ARG A 134 10.89 -13.10 -16.01
CA ARG A 134 12.10 -13.72 -16.60
C ARG A 134 12.02 -15.24 -16.60
N ARG A 135 11.15 -15.83 -15.78
CA ARG A 135 10.93 -17.28 -15.65
C ARG A 135 9.73 -17.80 -16.43
N VAL A 136 9.13 -16.97 -17.29
CA VAL A 136 8.04 -17.40 -18.16
C VAL A 136 8.59 -18.18 -19.36
N GLU A 137 8.06 -19.38 -19.57
CA GLU A 137 8.32 -20.21 -20.74
C GLU A 137 7.11 -20.16 -21.67
N ILE A 138 7.38 -20.03 -22.97
CA ILE A 138 6.38 -20.07 -24.03
C ILE A 138 6.28 -21.51 -24.52
N HIS A 139 5.06 -21.98 -24.76
CA HIS A 139 4.84 -23.32 -25.31
C HIS A 139 5.52 -23.44 -26.69
N PRO A 140 6.29 -24.50 -26.95
CA PRO A 140 7.10 -24.63 -28.19
C PRO A 140 6.24 -24.65 -29.47
N ASP A 141 4.99 -25.10 -29.35
CA ASP A 141 4.07 -25.21 -30.49
C ASP A 141 3.24 -23.93 -30.72
N PHE A 142 3.49 -22.85 -29.97
CA PHE A 142 2.81 -21.58 -30.22
C PHE A 142 3.41 -20.88 -31.45
N GLU A 143 2.64 -20.84 -32.55
CA GLU A 143 3.07 -20.25 -33.84
C GLU A 143 2.83 -18.74 -33.97
N GLY A 144 2.24 -18.10 -32.95
CA GLY A 144 1.98 -16.66 -32.96
C GLY A 144 3.20 -15.81 -32.61
N THR A 145 2.98 -14.50 -32.53
CA THR A 145 4.00 -13.53 -32.12
C THR A 145 4.02 -13.41 -30.60
N VAL A 146 5.21 -13.43 -30.02
CA VAL A 146 5.43 -13.06 -28.61
C VAL A 146 6.31 -11.82 -28.55
N THR A 147 5.77 -10.73 -28.01
CA THR A 147 6.51 -9.50 -27.74
C THR A 147 6.70 -9.34 -26.24
N LYS A 148 7.95 -9.34 -25.77
CA LYS A 148 8.29 -8.96 -24.39
C LYS A 148 8.63 -7.47 -24.34
N LYS A 149 7.89 -6.69 -23.54
CA LYS A 149 8.08 -5.26 -23.30
C LYS A 149 8.73 -5.08 -21.94
N GLY A 150 10.07 -5.00 -21.94
CA GLY A 150 10.83 -4.93 -20.69
C GLY A 150 10.67 -6.18 -19.84
N SER A 151 10.77 -6.03 -18.52
CA SER A 151 10.47 -7.12 -17.56
C SER A 151 8.97 -7.19 -17.18
N GLY A 152 8.20 -6.12 -17.42
CA GLY A 152 6.85 -5.98 -16.87
C GLY A 152 5.69 -6.53 -17.71
N LYS A 153 5.88 -6.78 -19.02
CA LYS A 153 4.75 -7.09 -19.91
C LYS A 153 5.06 -8.07 -21.03
N VAL A 154 4.16 -9.02 -21.26
CA VAL A 154 4.18 -9.98 -22.37
C VAL A 154 2.93 -9.78 -23.23
N ILE A 155 3.12 -9.64 -24.54
CA ILE A 155 2.03 -9.50 -25.52
C ILE A 155 2.08 -10.72 -26.44
N LEU A 156 0.95 -11.40 -26.57
CA LEU A 156 0.74 -12.56 -27.41
C LEU A 156 -0.24 -12.19 -28.53
N GLU A 157 0.12 -12.44 -29.78
CA GLU A 157 -0.75 -12.20 -30.93
C GLU A 157 -0.79 -13.44 -31.83
N GLY A 158 -1.98 -13.90 -32.18
CA GLY A 158 -2.12 -15.01 -33.14
C GLY A 158 -3.39 -15.82 -32.96
N ILE A 159 -3.33 -17.05 -33.46
CA ILE A 159 -4.37 -18.08 -33.28
C ILE A 159 -3.89 -19.02 -32.18
N PHE A 160 -4.66 -19.15 -31.10
CA PHE A 160 -4.32 -19.93 -29.92
C PHE A 160 -4.98 -21.32 -29.92
N GLY A 161 -5.60 -21.71 -31.03
CA GLY A 161 -6.56 -22.83 -31.12
C GLY A 161 -7.97 -22.28 -31.29
N LEU A 162 -8.71 -22.73 -32.31
CA LEU A 162 -10.04 -22.20 -32.61
C LEU A 162 -11.11 -22.81 -31.68
N ASP A 163 -11.03 -24.12 -31.46
CA ASP A 163 -12.09 -24.89 -30.78
C ASP A 163 -11.69 -25.34 -29.36
N ASP A 164 -10.39 -25.50 -29.09
CA ASP A 164 -9.84 -25.98 -27.82
C ASP A 164 -8.85 -25.00 -27.18
N TYR A 165 -8.78 -25.01 -25.85
CA TYR A 165 -7.77 -24.27 -25.09
C TYR A 165 -6.39 -24.91 -25.24
N GLN A 166 -5.39 -24.07 -25.51
CA GLN A 166 -3.98 -24.47 -25.53
C GLN A 166 -3.23 -23.76 -24.40
N GLN A 167 -2.31 -24.46 -23.74
CA GLN A 167 -1.39 -23.81 -22.79
C GLN A 167 -0.37 -23.00 -23.59
N ILE A 168 -0.34 -21.69 -23.40
CA ILE A 168 0.55 -20.80 -24.17
C ILE A 168 1.77 -20.38 -23.35
N LEU A 169 1.57 -20.09 -22.06
CA LEU A 169 2.63 -19.66 -21.15
C LEU A 169 2.63 -20.52 -19.89
N ILE A 170 3.81 -20.69 -19.29
CA ILE A 170 3.97 -21.20 -17.94
C ILE A 170 5.01 -20.38 -17.17
N TRP A 171 4.63 -19.88 -16.00
CA TRP A 171 5.53 -19.24 -15.05
C TRP A 171 6.01 -20.30 -14.07
N LYS A 172 7.28 -20.69 -14.23
CA LYS A 172 7.96 -21.52 -13.25
C LYS A 172 8.49 -20.65 -12.12
N ASN A 173 8.31 -21.06 -10.88
CA ASN A 173 8.87 -20.33 -9.74
C ASN A 173 9.44 -21.30 -8.69
N ASN A 174 10.04 -20.71 -7.65
CA ASN A 174 10.57 -21.46 -6.51
C ASN A 174 9.70 -21.25 -5.27
N TRP A 175 8.53 -20.65 -5.44
CA TRP A 175 7.66 -20.27 -4.33
C TRP A 175 6.81 -21.47 -3.92
N GLY A 176 7.11 -22.01 -2.74
CA GLY A 176 6.20 -22.89 -2.01
C GLY A 176 5.25 -22.04 -1.17
N GLY A 177 3.99 -22.45 -1.12
CA GLY A 177 2.94 -21.73 -0.41
C GLY A 177 2.15 -22.61 0.54
N SER A 178 1.50 -22.01 1.53
CA SER A 178 0.62 -22.74 2.45
C SER A 178 -0.63 -21.94 2.82
N GLY A 179 -1.72 -22.67 3.05
CA GLY A 179 -3.02 -22.12 3.37
C GLY A 179 -3.66 -21.38 2.20
N ARG A 180 -4.47 -20.38 2.55
CA ARG A 180 -5.26 -19.59 1.60
C ARG A 180 -4.41 -18.50 0.95
N VAL A 181 -4.38 -18.51 -0.38
CA VAL A 181 -3.66 -17.54 -1.21
C VAL A 181 -4.64 -16.78 -2.07
N LYS A 182 -4.39 -15.50 -2.28
CA LYS A 182 -5.03 -14.69 -3.32
C LYS A 182 -4.13 -14.64 -4.55
N PHE A 183 -4.70 -14.92 -5.71
CA PHE A 183 -4.08 -14.77 -7.03
C PHE A 183 -4.75 -13.64 -7.79
N TYR A 184 -3.96 -12.75 -8.38
CA TYR A 184 -4.46 -11.65 -9.19
C TYR A 184 -3.54 -11.39 -10.40
N PRO A 185 -3.94 -11.81 -11.60
CA PRO A 185 -3.17 -11.52 -12.81
C PRO A 185 -3.59 -10.19 -13.46
N GLU A 186 -2.61 -9.35 -13.80
CA GLU A 186 -2.84 -8.24 -14.72
C GLU A 186 -2.97 -8.78 -16.15
N ILE A 187 -4.14 -8.63 -16.77
CA ILE A 187 -4.39 -9.19 -18.10
C ILE A 187 -5.45 -8.40 -18.88
N SER A 188 -5.19 -8.17 -20.17
CA SER A 188 -6.19 -7.72 -21.14
C SER A 188 -6.22 -8.67 -22.33
N ALA A 189 -7.39 -8.90 -22.92
CA ALA A 189 -7.56 -9.83 -24.03
C ALA A 189 -8.61 -9.32 -25.02
N SER A 190 -8.40 -9.65 -26.30
CA SER A 190 -9.36 -9.40 -27.37
C SER A 190 -10.70 -10.10 -27.12
N ARG A 191 -11.81 -9.53 -27.61
CA ARG A 191 -13.17 -10.10 -27.40
C ARG A 191 -13.35 -11.52 -27.96
N SER A 192 -12.61 -11.86 -29.01
CA SER A 192 -12.59 -13.19 -29.65
C SER A 192 -11.70 -14.20 -28.94
N VAL A 193 -11.08 -13.82 -27.82
CA VAL A 193 -10.19 -14.68 -27.03
C VAL A 193 -10.86 -15.05 -25.71
N SER A 194 -10.81 -16.34 -25.40
CA SER A 194 -11.14 -16.88 -24.07
C SER A 194 -9.88 -17.37 -23.39
N TYR A 195 -9.78 -17.20 -22.08
CA TYR A 195 -8.62 -17.66 -21.32
C TYR A 195 -9.00 -18.13 -19.91
N TYR A 196 -8.11 -18.92 -19.31
CA TYR A 196 -8.10 -19.21 -17.88
C TYR A 196 -6.65 -19.42 -17.44
N PHE A 197 -6.39 -19.25 -16.14
CA PHE A 197 -5.12 -19.62 -15.53
C PHE A 197 -5.25 -20.94 -14.79
N ARG A 198 -4.17 -21.72 -14.73
CA ARG A 198 -4.10 -22.96 -13.96
C ARG A 198 -2.92 -22.92 -13.00
N ALA A 199 -3.15 -23.11 -11.71
CA ALA A 199 -2.09 -23.39 -10.75
C ALA A 199 -1.74 -24.90 -10.77
N TYR A 200 -0.46 -25.21 -10.63
CA TYR A 200 0.10 -26.57 -10.52
C TYR A 200 0.91 -26.68 -9.23
N TYR A 201 0.53 -27.59 -8.33
CA TYR A 201 1.19 -27.76 -7.04
C TYR A 201 1.06 -29.19 -6.50
N LYS A 202 1.73 -29.50 -5.40
CA LYS A 202 1.59 -30.78 -4.69
C LYS A 202 1.29 -30.51 -3.23
N SER A 203 0.24 -31.11 -2.68
CA SER A 203 -0.08 -31.00 -1.27
C SER A 203 0.37 -32.24 -0.51
N GLY A 204 1.04 -32.04 0.64
CA GLY A 204 1.52 -33.16 1.47
C GLY A 204 0.42 -34.03 2.09
N THR A 205 -0.83 -33.58 2.02
CA THR A 205 -2.02 -34.35 2.44
C THR A 205 -2.49 -35.35 1.38
N THR A 206 -2.07 -35.21 0.12
CA THR A 206 -2.49 -36.07 -1.00
C THR A 206 -1.34 -36.89 -1.55
N ASN A 207 -1.39 -38.21 -1.33
CA ASN A 207 -0.20 -39.07 -1.48
C ASN A 207 0.09 -39.57 -2.91
N SER A 208 -0.22 -38.85 -4.01
CA SER A 208 0.14 -39.39 -5.36
C SER A 208 0.20 -38.48 -6.60
N GLY A 209 -0.16 -37.18 -6.59
CA GLY A 209 -0.26 -36.43 -7.86
C GLY A 209 -0.03 -34.92 -7.79
N ILE A 210 0.20 -34.31 -8.97
CA ILE A 210 0.13 -32.86 -9.15
C ILE A 210 -1.34 -32.47 -9.07
N ILE A 211 -1.67 -31.53 -8.18
CA ILE A 211 -2.96 -30.89 -8.07
C ILE A 211 -3.00 -29.73 -9.06
N THR A 212 -4.16 -29.56 -9.70
CA THR A 212 -4.43 -28.42 -10.59
C THR A 212 -5.64 -27.64 -10.08
N HIS A 213 -5.57 -26.31 -10.15
CA HIS A 213 -6.68 -25.43 -9.83
C HIS A 213 -6.84 -24.38 -10.93
N ASP A 214 -8.05 -24.27 -11.49
CA ASP A 214 -8.34 -23.36 -12.60
C ASP A 214 -9.03 -22.08 -12.12
N PHE A 215 -8.57 -20.95 -12.65
CA PHE A 215 -9.14 -19.63 -12.44
C PHE A 215 -9.75 -19.15 -13.77
N SER A 216 -11.08 -19.09 -13.83
CA SER A 216 -11.78 -18.64 -15.04
C SER A 216 -11.55 -17.14 -15.29
N SER A 217 -11.67 -16.71 -16.55
CA SER A 217 -11.62 -15.27 -16.86
C SER A 217 -12.69 -14.44 -16.15
N GLU A 218 -13.82 -15.04 -15.78
CA GLU A 218 -14.90 -14.36 -15.03
C GLU A 218 -14.47 -14.11 -13.58
N GLN A 219 -13.84 -15.09 -12.93
CA GLN A 219 -13.28 -14.92 -11.58
C GLN A 219 -12.20 -13.84 -11.58
N ILE A 220 -11.28 -13.88 -12.54
CA ILE A 220 -10.19 -12.91 -12.68
C ILE A 220 -10.73 -11.48 -12.89
N LYS A 221 -11.73 -11.32 -13.77
CA LYS A 221 -12.36 -10.01 -14.02
C LYS A 221 -13.11 -9.47 -12.80
N SER A 222 -13.52 -10.35 -11.88
CA SER A 222 -14.19 -9.92 -10.63
C SER A 222 -13.22 -9.41 -9.56
N GLY A 223 -11.92 -9.72 -9.67
CA GLY A 223 -10.89 -9.25 -8.76
C GLY A 223 -9.91 -10.35 -8.34
N GLU A 224 -9.38 -10.23 -7.12
CA GLU A 224 -8.51 -11.25 -6.51
C GLU A 224 -9.28 -12.56 -6.32
N VAL A 225 -8.68 -13.68 -6.71
CA VAL A 225 -9.28 -15.01 -6.54
C VAL A 225 -8.56 -15.76 -5.44
N SER A 226 -9.30 -16.19 -4.41
CA SER A 226 -8.75 -17.00 -3.33
C SER A 226 -8.79 -18.49 -3.65
N PHE A 227 -7.73 -19.21 -3.32
CA PHE A 227 -7.67 -20.67 -3.37
C PHE A 227 -6.83 -21.21 -2.22
N ASP A 228 -7.10 -22.45 -1.81
CA ASP A 228 -6.42 -23.10 -0.69
C ASP A 228 -5.37 -24.09 -1.21
N LEU A 229 -4.10 -23.82 -0.89
CA LEU A 229 -2.97 -24.68 -1.23
C LEU A 229 -2.78 -25.85 -0.26
N GLY A 230 -3.40 -25.80 0.93
CA GLY A 230 -3.01 -26.67 2.04
C GLY A 230 -1.54 -26.44 2.41
N PHE A 231 -0.71 -27.47 2.44
CA PHE A 231 0.74 -27.32 2.55
C PHE A 231 1.41 -27.75 1.26
N SER A 232 1.99 -26.81 0.50
CA SER A 232 2.64 -27.14 -0.76
C SER A 232 4.04 -27.72 -0.54
N GLU A 233 4.27 -28.96 -0.96
CA GLU A 233 5.59 -29.61 -0.93
C GLU A 233 6.46 -29.26 -2.15
N PHE A 234 5.87 -28.57 -3.13
CA PHE A 234 6.52 -28.21 -4.39
C PHE A 234 6.22 -26.75 -4.75
N PRO A 235 7.08 -26.06 -5.53
CA PRO A 235 6.74 -24.73 -6.02
C PRO A 235 5.44 -24.69 -6.82
N VAL A 236 4.63 -23.66 -6.62
CA VAL A 236 3.33 -23.52 -7.29
C VAL A 236 3.53 -22.83 -8.62
N ASN A 237 3.42 -23.55 -9.73
CA ASN A 237 3.58 -22.95 -11.06
C ASN A 237 2.23 -22.50 -11.62
N PHE A 238 2.23 -21.51 -12.51
CA PHE A 238 1.01 -20.98 -13.11
C PHE A 238 1.08 -21.10 -14.63
N GLY A 239 0.07 -21.69 -15.26
CA GLY A 239 -0.07 -21.76 -16.71
C GLY A 239 -1.20 -20.87 -17.21
N LEU A 240 -1.02 -20.25 -18.37
CA LEU A 240 -2.07 -19.52 -19.08
C LEU A 240 -2.57 -20.36 -20.25
N PHE A 241 -3.86 -20.66 -20.25
CA PHE A 241 -4.54 -21.36 -21.31
C PHE A 241 -5.40 -20.39 -22.10
N ILE A 242 -5.29 -20.44 -23.43
CA ILE A 242 -5.94 -19.50 -24.32
C ILE A 242 -6.64 -20.27 -25.44
N LYS A 243 -7.80 -19.77 -25.86
CA LYS A 243 -8.55 -20.20 -27.03
C LYS A 243 -8.98 -18.98 -27.84
N GLY A 244 -9.00 -19.10 -29.16
CA GLY A 244 -9.51 -18.12 -30.11
C GLY A 244 -8.39 -17.47 -30.90
N GLN A 245 -8.66 -16.28 -31.41
CA GLN A 245 -7.71 -15.49 -32.20
C GLN A 245 -7.73 -14.03 -31.74
N GLY A 246 -6.55 -13.43 -31.61
CA GLY A 246 -6.41 -12.01 -31.29
C GLY A 246 -5.15 -11.72 -30.51
N GLU A 247 -5.21 -10.65 -29.72
CA GLU A 247 -4.14 -10.21 -28.81
C GLU A 247 -4.51 -10.51 -27.35
N VAL A 248 -3.51 -10.93 -26.57
CA VAL A 248 -3.56 -11.01 -25.11
C VAL A 248 -2.32 -10.31 -24.54
N GLN A 249 -2.53 -9.37 -23.62
CA GLN A 249 -1.48 -8.68 -22.90
C GLN A 249 -1.49 -9.13 -21.43
N ILE A 250 -0.32 -9.49 -20.90
CA ILE A 250 -0.15 -10.00 -19.54
C ILE A 250 0.90 -9.15 -18.83
N GLY A 251 0.54 -8.63 -17.67
CA GLY A 251 1.39 -7.91 -16.74
C GLY A 251 1.71 -8.77 -15.53
N ALA A 252 1.91 -8.15 -14.38
CA ALA A 252 2.30 -8.85 -13.16
C ALA A 252 1.27 -9.91 -12.73
N LEU A 253 1.79 -11.01 -12.17
CA LEU A 253 0.98 -12.08 -11.57
C LEU A 253 1.15 -12.04 -10.06
N HIS A 254 0.22 -11.42 -9.35
CA HIS A 254 0.30 -11.17 -7.92
C HIS A 254 -0.16 -12.37 -7.10
N LEU A 255 0.58 -12.63 -6.01
CA LEU A 255 0.30 -13.66 -5.00
C LEU A 255 0.32 -13.01 -3.61
N ARG A 256 -0.73 -13.21 -2.82
CA ARG A 256 -0.88 -12.57 -1.50
C ARG A 256 -1.45 -13.51 -0.44
N TYR A 257 -1.07 -13.29 0.82
CA TYR A 257 -1.53 -14.02 2.01
C TYR A 257 -2.07 -13.09 3.09
N GLY A 258 -2.71 -13.71 4.08
CA GLY A 258 -2.89 -13.16 5.42
C GLY A 258 -4.13 -12.30 5.61
N LEU A 259 -4.86 -11.96 4.55
CA LEU A 259 -6.04 -11.13 4.65
C LEU A 259 -7.18 -11.67 3.78
N SER A 260 -8.37 -11.76 4.36
CA SER A 260 -9.60 -12.16 3.69
C SER A 260 -10.40 -10.94 3.20
N GLY A 261 -11.39 -11.18 2.35
CA GLY A 261 -12.30 -10.14 1.88
C GLY A 261 -11.58 -9.02 1.13
N GLU A 262 -12.01 -7.78 1.41
CA GLU A 262 -11.59 -6.56 0.72
C GLU A 262 -10.30 -5.93 1.26
N HIS A 263 -9.73 -6.48 2.34
CA HIS A 263 -8.51 -5.94 2.95
C HIS A 263 -7.28 -6.17 2.08
N PHE A 264 -6.61 -5.08 1.73
CA PHE A 264 -5.48 -5.08 0.81
C PHE A 264 -4.17 -4.77 1.53
N LEU A 265 -3.34 -5.79 1.76
CA LEU A 265 -2.00 -5.73 2.37
C LEU A 265 -1.91 -5.07 3.75
N ALA A 266 -3.03 -4.68 4.34
CA ALA A 266 -3.24 -4.23 5.71
C ALA A 266 -4.74 -4.29 6.02
N MET A 267 -5.12 -4.38 7.29
CA MET A 267 -6.53 -4.28 7.69
C MET A 267 -7.12 -2.92 7.34
N GLY A 268 -8.19 -2.91 6.54
CA GLY A 268 -8.77 -1.68 6.00
C GLY A 268 -8.01 -1.06 4.81
N GLY A 269 -6.93 -1.70 4.35
CA GLY A 269 -6.30 -1.35 3.08
C GLY A 269 -7.24 -1.60 1.89
N LYS A 270 -7.14 -0.78 0.86
CA LYS A 270 -8.01 -0.78 -0.32
C LYS A 270 -7.19 -0.79 -1.61
N ARG A 271 -7.79 -1.33 -2.67
CA ARG A 271 -7.25 -1.35 -4.04
C ARG A 271 -7.86 -0.23 -4.88
N LEU A 272 -7.02 0.55 -5.54
CA LEU A 272 -7.41 1.42 -6.66
C LEU A 272 -7.07 0.66 -7.94
N VAL A 273 -8.07 0.26 -8.72
CA VAL A 273 -7.88 -0.65 -9.87
C VAL A 273 -8.23 0.06 -11.17
N GLN A 274 -7.37 -0.07 -12.17
CA GLN A 274 -7.59 0.32 -13.56
C GLN A 274 -8.60 -0.64 -14.21
N LYS A 275 -9.83 -0.19 -14.44
CA LYS A 275 -10.92 -1.06 -14.89
C LYS A 275 -10.96 -1.21 -16.41
N GLY A 276 -10.46 -0.23 -17.15
CA GLY A 276 -10.57 -0.19 -18.62
C GLY A 276 -9.55 -1.03 -19.39
N HIS A 277 -8.54 -1.61 -18.72
CA HIS A 277 -7.42 -2.26 -19.42
C HIS A 277 -6.90 -3.52 -18.72
N MET A 278 -5.70 -3.50 -18.13
CA MET A 278 -5.03 -4.71 -17.63
C MET A 278 -5.40 -5.05 -16.17
N GLY A 279 -6.16 -4.19 -15.48
CA GLY A 279 -6.42 -4.40 -14.06
C GLY A 279 -5.25 -3.99 -13.16
N GLU A 280 -4.31 -3.20 -13.66
CA GLU A 280 -3.25 -2.60 -12.83
C GLU A 280 -3.82 -1.88 -11.61
N GLU A 281 -3.07 -1.87 -10.52
CA GLU A 281 -3.59 -1.37 -9.25
C GLU A 281 -2.58 -0.58 -8.42
N LEU A 282 -3.11 0.24 -7.51
CA LEU A 282 -2.40 0.84 -6.39
C LEU A 282 -3.06 0.41 -5.08
N GLY A 283 -2.25 0.27 -4.02
CA GLY A 283 -2.73 0.11 -2.66
C GLY A 283 -2.88 1.43 -1.94
N VAL A 284 -3.94 1.58 -1.16
CA VAL A 284 -4.10 2.70 -0.22
C VAL A 284 -4.52 2.20 1.16
N TYR A 285 -3.87 2.69 2.21
CA TYR A 285 -4.22 2.40 3.60
C TYR A 285 -4.42 3.70 4.38
N PHE A 286 -5.65 3.93 4.84
CA PHE A 286 -6.01 5.11 5.60
C PHE A 286 -6.12 4.79 7.08
N ASN A 287 -5.43 5.57 7.92
CA ASN A 287 -5.61 5.55 9.36
C ASN A 287 -6.06 6.93 9.83
N ALA A 288 -7.19 6.98 10.53
CA ALA A 288 -7.83 8.23 10.90
C ALA A 288 -7.12 8.97 12.05
N GLY A 289 -6.11 8.38 12.69
CA GLY A 289 -5.34 9.05 13.74
C GLY A 289 -6.21 9.61 14.86
N ASP A 290 -5.81 10.73 15.43
CA ASP A 290 -6.60 11.46 16.41
C ASP A 290 -7.66 12.40 15.80
N LEU A 291 -7.96 12.25 14.50
CA LEU A 291 -8.90 13.07 13.72
C LEU A 291 -8.55 14.57 13.65
N LYS A 292 -7.33 14.98 14.02
CA LYS A 292 -6.88 16.37 13.94
C LYS A 292 -5.96 16.60 12.73
N PRO A 293 -5.83 17.82 12.23
CA PRO A 293 -4.91 18.14 11.13
C PRO A 293 -3.44 17.87 11.45
N PRO A 294 -2.60 17.53 10.47
CA PRO A 294 -2.91 17.36 9.05
C PRO A 294 -3.22 15.90 8.67
N LEU A 295 -3.74 15.69 7.46
CA LEU A 295 -3.66 14.41 6.77
C LEU A 295 -2.26 14.27 6.15
N ASN A 296 -1.51 13.28 6.61
CA ASN A 296 -0.17 12.98 6.10
C ASN A 296 -0.21 11.85 5.08
N VAL A 297 0.08 12.13 3.82
CA VAL A 297 0.18 11.12 2.77
C VAL A 297 1.64 10.71 2.59
N TYR A 298 1.93 9.41 2.68
CA TYR A 298 3.25 8.84 2.42
C TYR A 298 3.19 7.89 1.22
N PHE A 299 3.95 8.21 0.19
CA PHE A 299 4.15 7.37 -0.98
C PHE A 299 5.34 6.45 -0.74
N SER A 300 5.10 5.14 -0.81
CA SER A 300 6.15 4.12 -0.64
C SER A 300 7.27 4.27 -1.69
N GLY A 301 8.48 3.88 -1.32
CA GLY A 301 9.60 3.71 -2.23
C GLY A 301 9.46 2.47 -3.12
N PHE A 302 10.50 2.21 -3.91
CA PHE A 302 10.58 1.00 -4.74
C PHE A 302 10.68 -0.25 -3.86
N ARG A 303 9.77 -1.22 -4.05
CA ARG A 303 9.71 -2.43 -3.22
C ARG A 303 9.14 -3.65 -3.97
N PRO A 304 9.94 -4.70 -4.23
CA PRO A 304 9.46 -5.95 -4.85
C PRO A 304 8.55 -6.79 -3.96
N SER A 305 8.75 -6.73 -2.64
CA SER A 305 7.80 -7.29 -1.68
C SER A 305 6.62 -6.36 -1.55
N GLU A 306 5.41 -6.91 -1.67
CA GLU A 306 4.21 -6.10 -1.63
C GLU A 306 3.83 -5.73 -0.20
N GLY A 307 3.65 -4.44 0.05
CA GLY A 307 3.27 -3.90 1.35
C GLY A 307 3.49 -2.38 1.43
N TYR A 308 2.80 -1.74 2.35
CA TYR A 308 2.93 -0.30 2.58
C TYR A 308 4.22 0.02 3.34
N GLU A 309 5.10 0.85 2.78
CA GLU A 309 6.27 1.36 3.51
C GLU A 309 5.87 2.46 4.51
N GLY A 310 6.62 2.60 5.60
CA GLY A 310 6.51 3.72 6.53
C GLY A 310 5.33 3.63 7.50
N ARG A 311 4.70 2.45 7.65
CA ARG A 311 3.52 2.25 8.51
C ARG A 311 3.75 2.68 9.95
N TRP A 312 4.90 2.30 10.52
CA TRP A 312 5.25 2.61 11.90
C TRP A 312 5.68 4.07 12.07
N MET A 313 6.49 4.57 11.13
CA MET A 313 6.93 5.97 11.08
C MET A 313 5.76 6.94 10.97
N MET A 314 4.80 6.69 10.08
CA MET A 314 3.62 7.56 9.95
C MET A 314 2.71 7.45 11.17
N GLY A 315 2.63 6.26 11.77
CA GLY A 315 1.86 6.05 12.98
C GLY A 315 2.41 6.80 14.20
N SER A 316 3.74 6.87 14.38
CA SER A 316 4.36 7.58 15.51
C SER A 316 4.17 9.10 15.47
N LEU A 317 3.68 9.66 14.36
CA LEU A 317 3.33 11.08 14.27
C LEU A 317 1.96 11.41 14.88
N GLY A 318 1.17 10.40 15.28
CA GLY A 318 -0.13 10.52 15.96
C GLY A 318 -1.28 11.12 15.14
N SER A 319 -0.95 11.74 14.00
CA SER A 319 -1.89 12.40 13.10
C SER A 319 -2.58 11.37 12.18
N PRO A 320 -3.70 11.74 11.51
CA PRO A 320 -4.24 10.98 10.41
C PRO A 320 -3.20 10.79 9.29
N PHE A 321 -3.17 9.62 8.67
CA PHE A 321 -2.26 9.35 7.56
C PHE A 321 -2.86 8.42 6.51
N LEU A 322 -2.33 8.53 5.30
CA LEU A 322 -2.63 7.68 4.16
C LEU A 322 -1.31 7.12 3.60
N LEU A 323 -1.17 5.81 3.55
CA LEU A 323 -0.07 5.16 2.86
C LEU A 323 -0.51 4.81 1.44
N VAL A 324 0.36 5.02 0.47
CA VAL A 324 0.14 4.64 -0.93
C VAL A 324 1.25 3.70 -1.37
N TYR A 325 0.87 2.58 -1.98
CA TYR A 325 1.77 1.55 -2.47
C TYR A 325 1.51 1.24 -3.95
N ASP A 326 2.59 1.00 -4.71
CA ASP A 326 2.52 0.66 -6.13
C ASP A 326 3.07 -0.77 -6.35
N PRO A 327 2.21 -1.80 -6.47
CA PRO A 327 2.61 -3.19 -6.70
C PRO A 327 3.05 -3.49 -8.14
N ARG A 328 2.90 -2.54 -9.07
CA ARG A 328 3.10 -2.80 -10.50
C ARG A 328 4.58 -2.93 -10.83
N LEU A 329 4.91 -3.66 -11.88
CA LEU A 329 6.30 -3.99 -12.24
C LEU A 329 7.02 -4.68 -11.05
N VAL A 330 8.36 -4.76 -11.06
CA VAL A 330 9.14 -5.46 -10.01
C VAL A 330 9.21 -4.64 -8.69
N GLY A 331 8.44 -3.55 -8.54
CA GLY A 331 8.38 -2.80 -7.29
C GLY A 331 7.89 -1.35 -7.40
N GLY A 332 7.12 -1.03 -8.42
CA GLY A 332 6.42 0.24 -8.61
C GLY A 332 6.60 0.84 -10.01
N ALA A 333 5.59 1.53 -10.50
CA ALA A 333 5.62 2.29 -11.75
C ALA A 333 5.46 3.80 -11.50
N PHE A 334 6.13 4.29 -10.45
CA PHE A 334 6.15 5.70 -10.04
C PHE A 334 4.76 6.32 -9.83
N TYR A 335 3.76 5.49 -9.49
CA TYR A 335 2.38 5.91 -9.29
C TYR A 335 1.73 6.52 -10.53
N ARG A 336 2.34 6.38 -11.72
CA ARG A 336 1.82 6.91 -12.98
C ARG A 336 1.03 5.84 -13.72
N GLY A 337 -0.01 6.24 -14.44
CA GLY A 337 -0.80 5.31 -15.23
C GLY A 337 -2.23 5.80 -15.48
N PRO A 338 -2.84 5.39 -16.60
CA PRO A 338 -4.19 5.84 -16.93
C PRO A 338 -5.20 5.31 -15.91
N GLU A 339 -6.23 6.12 -15.63
CA GLU A 339 -7.25 5.93 -14.57
C GLU A 339 -6.73 6.01 -13.13
N LEU A 340 -5.53 5.48 -12.86
CA LEU A 340 -4.96 5.40 -11.51
C LEU A 340 -4.57 6.78 -10.94
N GLU A 341 -4.05 7.68 -11.78
CA GLU A 341 -3.70 9.04 -11.34
C GLU A 341 -4.91 9.81 -10.79
N GLU A 342 -6.02 9.80 -11.54
CA GLU A 342 -7.28 10.45 -11.14
C GLU A 342 -7.89 9.75 -9.92
N ALA A 343 -7.85 8.41 -9.88
CA ALA A 343 -8.36 7.64 -8.75
C ALA A 343 -7.60 7.95 -7.45
N LEU A 344 -6.28 8.09 -7.52
CA LEU A 344 -5.44 8.40 -6.37
C LEU A 344 -5.69 9.82 -5.83
N VAL A 345 -5.77 10.81 -6.73
CA VAL A 345 -6.10 12.20 -6.36
C VAL A 345 -7.47 12.27 -5.70
N LYS A 346 -8.46 11.56 -6.28
CA LYS A 346 -9.80 11.47 -5.71
C LYS A 346 -9.80 10.80 -4.34
N GLU A 347 -9.05 9.72 -4.14
CA GLU A 347 -8.97 9.04 -2.84
C GLU A 347 -8.41 9.98 -1.76
N ILE A 348 -7.36 10.75 -2.07
CA ILE A 348 -6.79 11.74 -1.13
C ILE A 348 -7.82 12.82 -0.78
N GLN A 349 -8.50 13.38 -1.78
CA GLN A 349 -9.56 14.39 -1.58
C GLN A 349 -10.72 13.83 -0.76
N GLU A 350 -11.17 12.61 -1.03
CA GLU A 350 -12.21 11.94 -0.25
C GLU A 350 -11.79 11.79 1.23
N LYS A 351 -10.52 11.52 1.52
CA LYS A 351 -10.04 11.45 2.93
C LYS A 351 -10.00 12.82 3.59
N LEU A 352 -9.60 13.87 2.87
CA LEU A 352 -9.68 15.24 3.36
C LEU A 352 -11.12 15.62 3.69
N ASP A 353 -12.06 15.37 2.79
CA ASP A 353 -13.48 15.65 2.97
C ASP A 353 -14.07 14.88 4.17
N LEU A 354 -13.70 13.60 4.30
CA LEU A 354 -14.12 12.75 5.42
C LEU A 354 -13.64 13.31 6.77
N LEU A 355 -12.41 13.80 6.84
CA LEU A 355 -11.83 14.44 8.03
C LEU A 355 -12.37 15.86 8.26
N GLY A 356 -12.86 16.53 7.21
CA GLY A 356 -13.24 17.94 7.22
C GLY A 356 -12.03 18.87 7.06
N PHE A 357 -10.98 18.40 6.39
CA PHE A 357 -9.73 19.12 6.18
C PHE A 357 -9.67 19.74 4.78
N SER A 358 -8.86 20.79 4.63
CA SER A 358 -8.53 21.39 3.34
C SER A 358 -7.14 20.96 2.85
N ASN A 359 -6.76 21.37 1.64
CA ASN A 359 -5.40 21.17 1.14
C ASN A 359 -4.33 21.89 1.99
N LYS A 360 -4.70 22.93 2.76
CA LYS A 360 -3.83 23.58 3.76
C LYS A 360 -3.57 22.72 5.01
N GLU A 361 -4.22 21.56 5.07
CA GLU A 361 -4.05 20.55 6.13
C GLU A 361 -3.63 19.22 5.51
N LEU A 362 -3.05 19.25 4.30
CA LEU A 362 -2.48 18.12 3.60
C LEU A 362 -0.95 18.23 3.58
N VAL A 363 -0.28 17.13 3.91
CA VAL A 363 1.16 16.95 3.72
C VAL A 363 1.39 15.79 2.78
N LEU A 364 2.14 16.00 1.70
CA LEU A 364 2.58 14.94 0.80
C LEU A 364 4.04 14.60 1.05
N SER A 365 4.36 13.31 1.11
CA SER A 365 5.70 12.89 1.49
C SER A 365 6.13 11.56 0.90
N GLY A 366 7.44 11.35 0.81
CA GLY A 366 8.02 10.10 0.33
C GLY A 366 9.54 10.13 0.26
N LEU A 367 10.12 8.96 0.04
CA LEU A 367 11.55 8.77 -0.17
C LEU A 367 11.80 8.09 -1.52
N SER A 368 12.87 8.47 -2.22
CA SER A 368 13.22 7.91 -3.54
C SER A 368 12.02 7.92 -4.51
N MET A 369 11.50 6.76 -4.95
CA MET A 369 10.33 6.67 -5.85
C MET A 369 9.12 7.48 -5.36
N GLY A 370 8.84 7.50 -4.05
CA GLY A 370 7.70 8.24 -3.48
C GLY A 370 7.82 9.76 -3.62
N THR A 371 9.04 10.29 -3.82
CA THR A 371 9.25 11.73 -4.01
C THR A 371 8.69 12.22 -5.33
N TYR A 372 8.76 11.38 -6.38
CA TYR A 372 8.19 11.70 -7.68
C TYR A 372 6.69 11.93 -7.55
N ALA A 373 5.98 11.02 -6.89
CA ALA A 373 4.55 11.16 -6.62
C ALA A 373 4.24 12.38 -5.74
N SER A 374 5.04 12.62 -4.70
CA SER A 374 4.87 13.77 -3.80
C SER A 374 4.91 15.10 -4.57
N PHE A 375 5.84 15.26 -5.51
CA PHE A 375 5.89 16.45 -6.37
C PHE A 375 4.79 16.46 -7.44
N TYR A 376 4.60 15.32 -8.12
CA TYR A 376 3.70 15.22 -9.27
C TYR A 376 2.22 15.44 -8.88
N TYR A 377 1.78 14.84 -7.78
CA TYR A 377 0.46 15.05 -7.23
C TYR A 377 0.36 16.31 -6.37
N GLY A 378 1.48 16.75 -5.77
CA GLY A 378 1.56 18.04 -5.10
C GLY A 378 1.24 19.21 -6.04
N ALA A 379 1.64 19.10 -7.31
CA ALA A 379 1.28 20.06 -8.35
C ALA A 379 -0.22 20.11 -8.69
N GLN A 380 -1.00 19.10 -8.31
CA GLN A 380 -2.46 19.10 -8.48
C GLN A 380 -3.22 19.43 -7.20
N LEU A 381 -2.69 18.99 -6.07
CA LEU A 381 -3.35 19.07 -4.76
C LEU A 381 -2.99 20.36 -4.00
N GLU A 382 -1.90 21.03 -4.38
CA GLU A 382 -1.39 22.26 -3.77
C GLU A 382 -1.37 22.16 -2.23
N PRO A 383 -0.62 21.18 -1.66
CA PRO A 383 -0.66 20.88 -0.23
C PRO A 383 0.01 21.98 0.61
N HIS A 384 -0.21 21.95 1.93
CA HIS A 384 0.52 22.77 2.89
C HIS A 384 2.02 22.52 2.85
N ALA A 385 2.42 21.25 2.73
CA ALA A 385 3.83 20.90 2.66
C ALA A 385 4.11 19.68 1.76
N ILE A 386 5.29 19.70 1.16
CA ILE A 386 5.91 18.57 0.47
C ILE A 386 7.23 18.25 1.17
N ILE A 387 7.32 17.07 1.77
CA ILE A 387 8.49 16.59 2.51
C ILE A 387 9.09 15.41 1.78
N VAL A 388 10.34 15.50 1.33
CA VAL A 388 10.97 14.47 0.50
C VAL A 388 12.43 14.23 0.86
N GLY A 389 12.87 13.00 0.64
CA GLY A 389 14.28 12.61 0.74
C GLY A 389 14.73 11.83 -0.48
N LYS A 390 15.91 12.15 -1.01
CA LYS A 390 16.45 11.60 -2.26
C LYS A 390 15.50 11.85 -3.45
N PRO A 391 15.25 13.13 -3.80
CA PRO A 391 14.21 13.50 -4.75
C PRO A 391 14.50 12.97 -6.15
N LEU A 392 13.48 12.37 -6.77
CA LEU A 392 13.44 11.92 -8.15
C LEU A 392 12.31 12.65 -8.88
N ALA A 393 12.61 13.17 -10.06
CA ALA A 393 11.70 13.93 -10.90
C ALA A 393 11.84 13.61 -12.40
N ASN A 394 12.98 13.05 -12.80
CA ASN A 394 13.33 12.77 -14.20
C ASN A 394 13.41 11.26 -14.46
N ILE A 395 12.27 10.58 -14.63
CA ILE A 395 12.23 9.14 -14.96
C ILE A 395 12.95 8.86 -16.29
N GLY A 396 12.75 9.71 -17.28
CA GLY A 396 13.43 9.61 -18.58
C GLY A 396 14.93 9.79 -18.45
N GLY A 397 15.37 10.81 -17.71
CA GLY A 397 16.77 11.05 -17.37
C GLY A 397 17.41 9.85 -16.66
N LEU A 398 16.73 9.28 -15.67
CA LEU A 398 17.16 8.06 -15.00
C LEU A 398 17.30 6.90 -15.99
N ALA A 399 16.31 6.68 -16.86
CA ALA A 399 16.35 5.61 -17.85
C ALA A 399 17.53 5.77 -18.82
N VAL A 400 17.80 6.97 -19.33
CA VAL A 400 18.90 7.26 -20.26
C VAL A 400 20.27 7.20 -19.58
N ASN A 401 20.38 7.69 -18.34
CA ASN A 401 21.64 7.81 -17.61
C ASN A 401 22.00 6.55 -16.81
N SER A 402 21.06 5.62 -16.60
CA SER A 402 21.25 4.35 -15.89
C SER A 402 22.52 3.61 -16.32
N ARG A 403 22.77 3.53 -17.63
CA ARG A 403 23.96 2.88 -18.23
C ARG A 403 25.31 3.47 -17.78
N ILE A 404 25.31 4.71 -17.28
CA ILE A 404 26.52 5.46 -16.89
C ILE A 404 26.71 5.43 -15.37
N PHE A 405 25.62 5.55 -14.59
CA PHE A 405 25.71 5.77 -13.13
C PHE A 405 25.37 4.55 -12.27
N SER A 406 24.60 3.59 -12.80
CA SER A 406 24.28 2.34 -12.10
C SER A 406 24.34 1.16 -13.06
N PRO A 407 25.54 0.60 -13.32
CA PRO A 407 25.72 -0.48 -14.29
C PRO A 407 24.99 -1.79 -13.94
N TYR A 408 24.30 -1.89 -12.79
CA TYR A 408 23.75 -3.16 -12.33
C TYR A 408 22.28 -3.18 -11.85
N ASP A 409 21.57 -2.06 -11.58
CA ASP A 409 20.28 -2.17 -10.84
C ASP A 409 19.21 -1.07 -11.08
N TRP A 410 19.05 -0.52 -12.30
CA TRP A 410 17.98 0.46 -12.58
C TRP A 410 17.10 0.14 -13.80
N ASP A 411 16.72 -1.13 -13.93
CA ASP A 411 15.71 -1.58 -14.91
C ASP A 411 14.35 -0.91 -14.70
N LEU A 412 14.03 -0.50 -13.47
CA LEU A 412 12.75 0.10 -13.11
C LEU A 412 12.38 1.34 -13.94
N ALA A 413 13.32 2.27 -14.13
CA ALA A 413 13.05 3.51 -14.88
C ALA A 413 12.84 3.22 -16.37
N MET A 414 13.59 2.26 -16.93
CA MET A 414 13.40 1.82 -18.32
C MET A 414 12.07 1.08 -18.50
N ASP A 415 11.74 0.15 -17.60
CA ASP A 415 10.47 -0.57 -17.60
C ASP A 415 9.30 0.38 -17.41
N THR A 416 9.40 1.37 -16.50
CA THR A 416 8.39 2.41 -16.32
C THR A 416 8.22 3.25 -17.59
N LEU A 417 9.31 3.64 -18.26
CA LEU A 417 9.21 4.38 -19.51
C LEU A 417 8.53 3.56 -20.62
N ILE A 418 8.90 2.28 -20.76
CA ILE A 418 8.24 1.35 -21.69
C ILE A 418 6.77 1.17 -21.32
N HIS A 419 6.46 1.06 -20.04
CA HIS A 419 5.10 0.88 -19.52
C HIS A 419 4.20 2.05 -19.87
N LEU A 420 4.67 3.28 -19.61
CA LEU A 420 3.88 4.50 -19.79
C LEU A 420 3.82 4.96 -21.26
N THR A 421 4.87 4.71 -22.05
CA THR A 421 4.98 5.28 -23.40
C THR A 421 4.98 4.23 -24.53
N GLY A 422 5.10 2.95 -24.18
CA GLY A 422 5.20 1.82 -25.12
C GLY A 422 6.57 1.66 -25.79
N VAL A 423 7.48 2.63 -25.64
CA VAL A 423 8.77 2.71 -26.35
C VAL A 423 9.90 3.25 -25.47
N LEU A 424 11.10 2.71 -25.65
CA LEU A 424 12.33 3.16 -24.97
C LEU A 424 13.19 3.97 -25.95
N THR A 425 12.92 5.27 -26.08
CA THR A 425 13.73 6.19 -26.89
C THR A 425 14.12 7.43 -26.09
N LYS A 426 15.10 8.20 -26.58
CA LYS A 426 15.47 9.46 -25.94
C LYS A 426 14.33 10.47 -26.01
N GLU A 427 13.56 10.46 -27.09
CA GLU A 427 12.41 11.33 -27.30
C GLU A 427 11.29 11.00 -26.31
N SER A 428 10.98 9.71 -26.10
CA SER A 428 9.97 9.34 -25.09
C SER A 428 10.44 9.65 -23.67
N ALA A 429 11.73 9.46 -23.38
CA ALA A 429 12.34 9.83 -22.10
C ALA A 429 12.22 11.34 -21.85
N THR A 430 12.63 12.17 -22.80
CA THR A 430 12.54 13.64 -22.69
C THR A 430 11.09 14.11 -22.56
N ALA A 431 10.17 13.57 -23.36
CA ALA A 431 8.76 13.96 -23.30
C ALA A 431 8.13 13.60 -21.94
N LEU A 432 8.50 12.47 -21.34
CA LEU A 432 8.01 12.08 -20.01
C LEU A 432 8.47 13.06 -18.92
N ASP A 433 9.74 13.47 -18.97
CA ASP A 433 10.30 14.42 -18.01
C ASP A 433 9.73 15.84 -18.22
N GLU A 434 9.60 16.29 -19.48
CA GLU A 434 8.96 17.55 -19.81
C GLU A 434 7.52 17.61 -19.31
N ALA A 435 6.74 16.54 -19.46
CA ALA A 435 5.38 16.47 -18.93
C ALA A 435 5.32 16.54 -17.40
N PHE A 436 6.32 16.00 -16.69
CA PHE A 436 6.44 16.20 -15.24
C PHE A 436 6.68 17.68 -14.91
N TRP A 437 7.67 18.29 -15.57
CA TRP A 437 8.05 19.68 -15.27
C TRP A 437 6.99 20.69 -15.67
N GLU A 438 6.31 20.49 -16.79
CA GLU A 438 5.22 21.36 -17.22
C GLU A 438 4.08 21.36 -16.20
N ARG A 439 3.78 20.20 -15.61
CA ARG A 439 2.81 20.10 -14.50
C ARG A 439 3.33 20.77 -13.23
N PHE A 440 4.57 20.48 -12.82
CA PHE A 440 5.15 21.05 -11.60
C PHE A 440 5.28 22.57 -11.68
N GLU A 441 5.83 23.09 -12.76
CA GLU A 441 6.09 24.53 -12.95
C GLU A 441 4.81 25.32 -13.26
N GLY A 442 3.71 24.64 -13.61
CA GLY A 442 2.39 25.23 -13.83
C GLY A 442 1.51 25.30 -12.57
N ALA A 443 1.90 24.68 -11.47
CA ALA A 443 1.11 24.62 -10.23
C ALA A 443 1.30 25.86 -9.35
N ASN A 444 0.34 26.16 -8.46
CA ASN A 444 0.49 27.25 -7.50
C ASN A 444 1.07 26.77 -6.16
N PHE A 445 2.37 26.99 -5.96
CA PHE A 445 3.07 26.67 -4.72
C PHE A 445 3.27 27.85 -3.76
N SER A 446 2.51 28.94 -3.91
CA SER A 446 2.69 30.15 -3.11
C SER A 446 2.49 29.95 -1.60
N GLU A 447 1.69 28.96 -1.19
CA GLU A 447 1.44 28.58 0.20
C GLU A 447 2.06 27.22 0.59
N THR A 448 2.81 26.57 -0.31
CA THR A 448 3.40 25.25 -0.04
C THR A 448 4.81 25.39 0.54
N THR A 449 5.06 24.71 1.64
CA THR A 449 6.40 24.56 2.23
C THR A 449 7.11 23.33 1.66
N PHE A 450 8.33 23.49 1.18
CA PHE A 450 9.17 22.39 0.69
C PHE A 450 10.25 22.05 1.69
N ILE A 451 10.38 20.76 2.02
CA ILE A 451 11.40 20.20 2.91
C ILE A 451 12.12 19.09 2.16
N ILE A 452 13.40 19.30 1.80
CA ILE A 452 14.10 18.43 0.84
C ILE A 452 15.48 18.00 1.36
N ALA A 453 15.64 16.71 1.67
CA ALA A 453 16.97 16.09 1.80
C ALA A 453 17.40 15.53 0.44
N HIS A 454 18.58 15.90 -0.04
CA HIS A 454 19.06 15.46 -1.36
C HIS A 454 20.53 15.04 -1.32
N MET A 455 20.89 14.06 -2.17
CA MET A 455 22.28 13.64 -2.34
C MET A 455 22.97 14.55 -3.36
N LEU A 456 24.22 14.93 -3.09
CA LEU A 456 24.97 15.88 -3.92
C LEU A 456 25.52 15.25 -5.19
N GLN A 457 25.70 13.91 -5.23
CA GLN A 457 26.16 13.16 -6.40
C GLN A 457 25.16 12.07 -6.82
N ASP A 458 23.86 12.35 -6.65
CA ASP A 458 22.79 11.49 -7.14
C ASP A 458 22.77 11.40 -8.68
N THR A 459 22.11 10.36 -9.20
CA THR A 459 21.89 10.20 -10.65
C THR A 459 20.84 11.19 -11.17
N ASP A 460 19.82 11.48 -10.36
CA ASP A 460 18.84 12.54 -10.64
C ASP A 460 19.03 13.71 -9.68
N LEU A 461 19.06 14.93 -10.21
CA LEU A 461 19.39 16.15 -9.45
C LEU A 461 18.32 17.25 -9.63
N PRO A 462 17.04 16.97 -9.30
CA PRO A 462 15.96 17.91 -9.56
C PRO A 462 15.97 19.12 -8.62
N PHE A 463 16.66 19.01 -7.47
CA PHE A 463 16.64 20.04 -6.42
C PHE A 463 16.96 21.44 -6.94
N LYS A 464 18.01 21.59 -7.76
CA LYS A 464 18.41 22.92 -8.25
C LYS A 464 17.29 23.57 -9.07
N ARG A 465 16.66 22.82 -9.98
CA ARG A 465 15.56 23.33 -10.82
C ARG A 465 14.35 23.69 -9.98
N ILE A 466 13.98 22.83 -9.02
CA ILE A 466 12.90 23.10 -8.06
C ILE A 466 13.19 24.38 -7.27
N PHE A 467 14.37 24.48 -6.66
CA PHE A 467 14.76 25.62 -5.85
C PHE A 467 14.72 26.93 -6.65
N ASP A 468 15.34 26.93 -7.84
CA ASP A 468 15.37 28.11 -8.71
C ASP A 468 13.96 28.52 -9.14
N HIS A 469 13.12 27.57 -9.57
CA HIS A 469 11.73 27.83 -9.95
C HIS A 469 10.93 28.44 -8.78
N LEU A 470 11.02 27.84 -7.58
CA LEU A 470 10.32 28.33 -6.39
C LEU A 470 10.80 29.72 -5.98
N LYS A 471 12.11 29.99 -5.98
CA LYS A 471 12.63 31.30 -5.58
C LYS A 471 12.31 32.41 -6.60
N GLN A 472 12.19 32.06 -7.88
CA GLN A 472 11.82 33.02 -8.93
C GLN A 472 10.33 33.35 -8.93
N ASN A 473 9.46 32.35 -8.79
CA ASN A 473 8.01 32.53 -8.95
C ASN A 473 7.26 32.68 -7.62
N TYR A 474 7.77 32.10 -6.54
CA TYR A 474 7.19 32.13 -5.19
C TYR A 474 8.23 32.52 -4.14
N PRO A 475 8.76 33.76 -4.14
CA PRO A 475 9.84 34.16 -3.23
C PRO A 475 9.54 33.92 -1.74
N SER A 476 8.26 33.94 -1.36
CA SER A 476 7.75 33.67 0.00
C SER A 476 7.64 32.19 0.36
N ALA A 477 7.67 31.27 -0.62
CA ALA A 477 7.60 29.83 -0.36
C ALA A 477 8.79 29.39 0.50
N LYS A 478 8.51 28.72 1.62
CA LYS A 478 9.54 28.19 2.51
C LYS A 478 10.19 26.98 1.84
N VAL A 479 11.51 26.99 1.73
CA VAL A 479 12.28 25.85 1.22
C VAL A 479 13.37 25.54 2.24
N LEU A 480 13.17 24.49 3.03
CA LEU A 480 14.18 23.92 3.91
C LEU A 480 14.86 22.77 3.16
N HIS A 481 16.19 22.74 3.14
CA HIS A 481 16.89 21.66 2.48
C HIS A 481 18.19 21.29 3.17
N LYS A 482 18.63 20.04 2.97
CA LYS A 482 19.93 19.54 3.39
C LYS A 482 20.53 18.73 2.25
N GLY A 483 21.70 19.16 1.78
CA GLY A 483 22.53 18.37 0.86
C GLY A 483 23.43 17.42 1.65
N LEU A 484 23.46 16.15 1.27
CA LEU A 484 24.34 15.14 1.86
C LEU A 484 25.32 14.63 0.79
N GLU A 485 26.55 14.35 1.19
CA GLU A 485 27.59 13.81 0.31
C GLU A 485 27.28 12.34 -0.04
N GLY A 486 27.53 11.96 -1.30
CA GLY A 486 27.34 10.62 -1.81
C GLY A 486 26.34 10.54 -2.98
N ARG A 487 26.23 9.32 -3.52
CA ARG A 487 25.24 8.88 -4.51
C ARG A 487 23.95 8.44 -3.80
N HIS A 488 22.95 8.06 -4.59
CA HIS A 488 21.56 7.83 -4.13
C HIS A 488 21.42 7.07 -2.80
N ASN A 489 22.21 6.03 -2.54
CA ASN A 489 22.04 5.21 -1.34
C ASN A 489 23.18 5.31 -0.31
N ASP A 490 24.17 6.17 -0.53
CA ASP A 490 25.41 6.20 0.27
C ASP A 490 25.16 6.64 1.73
N ASP A 491 24.30 7.65 1.97
CA ASP A 491 23.94 8.13 3.32
C ASP A 491 22.42 8.09 3.55
N THR A 492 21.83 6.89 3.38
CA THR A 492 20.39 6.72 3.58
C THR A 492 19.97 7.03 5.03
N ALA A 493 20.77 6.67 6.03
CA ALA A 493 20.46 6.94 7.43
C ALA A 493 20.41 8.45 7.74
N GLY A 494 21.38 9.22 7.25
CA GLY A 494 21.39 10.68 7.41
C GLY A 494 20.21 11.36 6.72
N VAL A 495 19.78 10.86 5.55
CA VAL A 495 18.58 11.34 4.87
C VAL A 495 17.33 11.04 5.69
N THR A 496 17.12 9.79 6.10
CA THR A 496 15.87 9.37 6.75
C THR A 496 15.70 10.01 8.13
N SER A 497 16.78 10.11 8.90
CA SER A 497 16.80 10.82 10.18
C SER A 497 16.43 12.30 10.01
N TRP A 498 17.07 12.99 9.05
CA TRP A 498 16.76 14.40 8.81
C TRP A 498 15.32 14.59 8.30
N PHE A 499 14.87 13.75 7.36
CA PHE A 499 13.50 13.74 6.84
C PHE A 499 12.48 13.63 7.98
N TYR A 500 12.62 12.64 8.84
CA TYR A 500 11.69 12.40 9.94
C TYR A 500 11.71 13.54 10.96
N LYS A 501 12.91 14.04 11.31
CA LYS A 501 13.05 15.19 12.21
C LYS A 501 12.35 16.43 11.67
N GLN A 502 12.50 16.73 10.38
CA GLN A 502 11.81 17.87 9.78
C GLN A 502 10.30 17.66 9.70
N PHE A 503 9.86 16.41 9.50
CA PHE A 503 8.44 16.06 9.61
C PHE A 503 7.89 16.41 10.99
N GLN A 504 8.55 15.95 12.05
CA GLN A 504 8.15 16.26 13.43
C GLN A 504 8.15 17.78 13.69
N GLN A 505 9.19 18.50 13.25
CA GLN A 505 9.28 19.96 13.40
C GLN A 505 8.11 20.68 12.71
N LEU A 506 7.77 20.31 11.48
CA LEU A 506 6.63 20.89 10.76
C LEU A 506 5.32 20.67 11.53
N LEU A 507 5.10 19.46 12.02
CA LEU A 507 3.89 19.12 12.77
C LEU A 507 3.80 19.90 14.10
N ILE A 508 4.93 20.10 14.78
CA ILE A 508 4.99 20.91 16.00
C ILE A 508 4.71 22.38 15.68
N SER A 509 5.35 22.95 14.65
CA SER A 509 5.31 24.39 14.38
C SER A 509 4.01 24.85 13.72
N ASP A 510 3.44 24.04 12.82
CA ASP A 510 2.36 24.46 11.93
C ASP A 510 1.01 23.86 12.34
N PHE A 511 1.00 22.80 13.15
CA PHE A 511 -0.22 22.07 13.57
C PHE A 511 -0.30 21.82 15.09
N ASP A 512 0.55 22.47 15.89
CA ASP A 512 0.58 22.38 17.35
C ASP A 512 0.70 20.94 17.91
N ARG A 513 1.28 20.01 17.14
CA ARG A 513 1.45 18.62 17.56
C ARG A 513 2.45 18.51 18.71
N GLN A 514 2.14 17.68 19.70
CA GLN A 514 2.97 17.48 20.89
C GLN A 514 3.90 16.28 20.69
N LEU A 515 4.90 16.46 19.82
CA LEU A 515 5.90 15.42 19.50
C LEU A 515 7.21 15.69 20.22
N ILE A 516 7.87 14.63 20.69
CA ILE A 516 9.23 14.71 21.23
C ILE A 516 10.20 14.41 20.10
N ILE A 517 11.16 15.30 19.91
CA ILE A 517 12.21 15.14 18.92
C ILE A 517 13.44 14.61 19.63
N ASP A 518 13.85 13.41 19.26
CA ASP A 518 15.11 12.85 19.71
C ASP A 518 16.27 13.63 19.05
N GLU A 519 17.27 13.98 19.84
CA GLU A 519 18.49 14.61 19.32
C GLU A 519 19.50 13.57 18.81
N GLU A 520 19.37 12.30 19.22
CA GLU A 520 20.21 11.21 18.73
C GLU A 520 19.71 10.67 17.38
N GLU A 521 20.64 10.41 16.44
CA GLU A 521 20.32 9.79 15.17
C GLU A 521 20.04 8.28 15.38
N SER A 522 18.77 7.95 15.63
CA SER A 522 18.30 6.57 15.65
C SER A 522 17.80 6.14 14.27
N PRO A 523 17.96 4.86 13.88
CA PRO A 523 17.40 4.34 12.64
C PRO A 523 15.88 4.48 12.64
N ILE A 524 15.33 5.15 11.63
CA ILE A 524 13.88 5.28 11.46
C ILE A 524 13.33 4.00 10.83
N ASN A 525 12.32 3.39 11.47
CA ASN A 525 11.69 2.20 10.93
C ASN A 525 10.76 2.56 9.74
N LEU A 526 11.23 2.26 8.53
CA LEU A 526 10.48 2.41 7.28
C LEU A 526 9.76 1.13 6.85
N GLU A 527 9.89 0.05 7.61
CA GLU A 527 9.26 -1.23 7.33
C GLU A 527 7.74 -1.11 7.24
N GLY A 528 7.18 -1.94 6.37
CA GLY A 528 5.75 -2.18 6.28
C GLY A 528 5.28 -3.26 7.24
N GLU A 529 3.98 -3.55 7.20
CA GLU A 529 3.40 -4.64 8.00
C GLU A 529 4.04 -6.01 7.69
N ASN A 530 4.73 -6.15 6.56
CA ASN A 530 5.20 -7.43 6.01
C ASN A 530 6.71 -7.67 6.18
N ASP A 531 7.48 -6.70 6.70
CA ASP A 531 8.94 -6.80 6.79
C ASP A 531 9.39 -7.39 8.14
N GLU A 532 10.40 -8.26 8.11
CA GLU A 532 11.06 -8.85 9.30
C GLU A 532 12.21 -8.00 9.80
#